data_AF-A0A1G6JJ76-F1
#
_entry.id   AF-A0A1G6JJ76-F1
#
_cell.length_a   1.000
_cell.length_b   1.000
_cell.length_c   1.000
_cell.angle_alpha   90.00
_cell.angle_beta   90.00
_cell.angle_gamma   90.00
#
_symmetry.space_group_name_H-M   'P 1'
#
loop_
_entity.id
_entity.type
_entity.pdbx_description
1 polymer ?
#
loop_
_entity_poly.entity_id
_entity_poly.type
_entity_poly.pdbx_seq_one_letter_code
_entity_poly.pdbx_strand_id
1 'polypeptide(L)'
;MSATPHHEPSAELGTPATESSAVANPYEGLSSEGLPADLHLGEPVTDATHAEFLQLLDATAKADDAGFLAAYDAWMDHTRHHFAQEEQWMEAMGFGPRYCHAGEHQQVLAVAQAVRDKVAGEGMVDLGRRLIGELPGWFDQHVKSMDTMMVEHMKANGFTLVEGPADQPA
;
A
#
# COMPACT_ATOMS: atom_id res chain seq x y z
N MET A 1 54.95 45.24 -46.17
CA MET A 1 53.76 44.37 -46.13
C MET A 1 53.98 43.34 -45.04
N SER A 2 53.20 43.38 -43.96
CA SER A 2 52.76 42.20 -43.20
C SER A 2 51.93 42.65 -42.01
N ALA A 3 50.78 41.99 -41.87
CA ALA A 3 49.66 42.33 -41.01
C ALA A 3 49.88 41.93 -39.54
N THR A 4 49.18 42.63 -38.65
CA THR A 4 48.93 42.27 -37.26
C THR A 4 48.16 40.94 -37.15
N PRO A 5 48.24 40.26 -36.00
CA PRO A 5 46.98 39.87 -35.37
C PRO A 5 46.92 40.13 -33.86
N HIS A 6 45.69 40.45 -33.43
CA HIS A 6 45.21 40.52 -32.05
C HIS A 6 45.32 39.18 -31.32
N HIS A 7 45.52 39.22 -30.01
CA HIS A 7 45.43 38.09 -29.11
C HIS A 7 44.16 38.24 -28.25
N GLU A 8 43.20 37.32 -28.42
CA GLU A 8 42.04 37.17 -27.51
C GLU A 8 42.43 36.36 -26.27
N PRO A 9 41.85 36.64 -25.09
CA PRO A 9 41.99 35.76 -23.93
C PRO A 9 41.00 34.58 -24.00
N SER A 10 41.51 33.36 -23.80
CA SER A 10 40.73 32.13 -23.73
C SER A 10 39.83 32.09 -22.49
N ALA A 11 38.55 31.77 -22.69
CA ALA A 11 37.60 31.45 -21.64
C ALA A 11 37.86 30.01 -21.14
N GLU A 12 38.13 29.87 -19.84
CA GLU A 12 38.18 28.57 -19.15
C GLU A 12 36.76 28.02 -19.06
N LEU A 13 36.51 26.92 -19.77
CA LEU A 13 35.27 26.14 -19.72
C LEU A 13 35.20 25.41 -18.39
N GLY A 14 34.41 25.93 -17.45
CA GLY A 14 34.04 25.21 -16.24
C GLY A 14 33.30 23.91 -16.58
N THR A 15 33.83 22.79 -16.11
CA THR A 15 33.14 21.49 -16.12
C THR A 15 31.81 21.60 -15.39
N PRO A 16 30.66 21.20 -15.98
CA PRO A 16 29.43 21.11 -15.23
C PRO A 16 29.57 19.95 -14.24
N ALA A 17 29.44 20.25 -12.95
CA ALA A 17 29.24 19.23 -11.93
C ALA A 17 27.92 18.51 -12.27
N THR A 18 28.00 17.23 -12.58
CA THR A 18 26.84 16.35 -12.60
C THR A 18 26.30 16.28 -11.17
N GLU A 19 25.24 17.03 -10.89
CA GLU A 19 24.41 16.79 -9.71
C GLU A 19 23.90 15.36 -9.81
N SER A 20 24.39 14.51 -8.91
CA SER A 20 23.81 13.19 -8.67
C SER A 20 22.41 13.43 -8.09
N SER A 21 21.41 13.40 -8.96
CA SER A 21 20.01 13.22 -8.54
C SER A 21 19.90 11.82 -7.96
N ALA A 22 20.20 11.67 -6.67
CA ALA A 22 19.85 10.47 -5.94
C ALA A 22 18.33 10.32 -6.08
N VAL A 23 17.89 9.29 -6.78
CA VAL A 23 16.47 8.92 -6.82
C VAL A 23 16.05 8.75 -5.36
N ALA A 24 15.07 9.53 -4.91
CA ALA A 24 14.57 9.47 -3.54
C ALA A 24 14.23 8.02 -3.21
N ASN A 25 14.56 7.57 -2.00
CA ASN A 25 14.22 6.21 -1.59
C ASN A 25 12.68 6.09 -1.65
N PRO A 26 12.13 5.25 -2.54
CA PRO A 26 10.69 5.16 -2.72
C PRO A 26 9.97 4.57 -1.50
N TYR A 27 10.74 4.04 -0.54
CA TYR A 27 10.26 3.51 0.73
C TYR A 27 10.42 4.50 1.90
N GLU A 28 10.84 5.75 1.65
CA GLU A 28 10.98 6.76 2.70
C GLU A 28 9.61 7.09 3.33
N GLY A 29 9.51 6.94 4.65
CA GLY A 29 8.29 7.21 5.41
C GLY A 29 7.38 5.99 5.62
N LEU A 30 7.65 4.85 4.98
CA LEU A 30 6.92 3.60 5.26
C LEU A 30 7.33 3.03 6.62
N SER A 31 6.36 2.50 7.36
CA SER A 31 6.59 1.84 8.64
C SER A 31 5.69 0.62 8.77
N SER A 32 6.28 -0.54 9.11
CA SER A 32 5.55 -1.75 9.50
C SER A 32 5.44 -1.89 11.03
N GLU A 33 5.69 -0.81 11.78
CA GLU A 33 5.60 -0.84 13.24
C GLU A 33 4.20 -1.27 13.70
N GLY A 34 4.14 -2.26 14.59
CA GLY A 34 2.87 -2.82 15.08
C GLY A 34 2.35 -4.02 14.29
N LEU A 35 2.95 -4.36 13.14
CA LEU A 35 2.67 -5.62 12.46
C LEU A 35 3.33 -6.80 13.21
N PRO A 36 2.59 -7.89 13.53
CA PRO A 36 3.19 -9.10 14.06
C PRO A 36 4.28 -9.68 13.16
N ALA A 37 5.31 -10.26 13.77
CA ALA A 37 6.47 -10.78 13.03
C ALA A 37 6.11 -11.88 12.02
N ASP A 38 5.07 -12.67 12.30
CA ASP A 38 4.56 -13.74 11.44
C ASP A 38 3.60 -13.27 10.34
N LEU A 39 3.28 -11.97 10.30
CA LEU A 39 2.52 -11.34 9.23
C LEU A 39 3.38 -10.48 8.28
N HIS A 40 4.69 -10.37 8.55
CA HIS A 40 5.61 -9.72 7.62
C HIS A 40 5.85 -10.60 6.40
N LEU A 41 5.54 -10.06 5.23
CA LEU A 41 5.76 -10.71 3.93
C LEU A 41 7.08 -10.24 3.29
N GLY A 42 7.71 -9.19 3.84
CA GLY A 42 9.00 -8.69 3.37
C GLY A 42 8.90 -7.94 2.04
N GLU A 43 7.72 -7.36 1.77
CA GLU A 43 7.52 -6.32 0.76
C GLU A 43 7.17 -5.03 1.54
N PRO A 44 7.99 -3.97 1.50
CA PRO A 44 7.85 -2.84 2.42
C PRO A 44 6.52 -2.07 2.33
N VAL A 45 5.91 -1.98 1.15
CA VAL A 45 4.62 -1.28 0.98
C VAL A 45 3.50 -2.13 1.56
N THR A 46 3.45 -3.42 1.22
CA THR A 46 2.50 -4.39 1.78
C THR A 46 2.61 -4.44 3.30
N ASP A 47 3.82 -4.59 3.86
CA ASP A 47 4.02 -4.68 5.31
C ASP A 47 3.59 -3.37 6.01
N ALA A 48 3.81 -2.20 5.41
CA ALA A 48 3.37 -0.94 5.96
C ALA A 48 1.84 -0.79 5.93
N THR A 49 1.21 -1.10 4.79
CA THR A 49 -0.26 -1.07 4.64
C THR A 49 -0.94 -2.08 5.58
N HIS A 50 -0.35 -3.26 5.77
CA HIS A 50 -0.86 -4.26 6.73
C HIS A 50 -0.73 -3.79 8.18
N ALA A 51 0.35 -3.09 8.52
CA ALA A 51 0.51 -2.47 9.83
C ALA A 51 -0.56 -1.39 10.08
N GLU A 52 -0.77 -0.49 9.12
CA GLU A 52 -1.80 0.56 9.19
C GLU A 52 -3.21 -0.02 9.32
N PHE A 53 -3.51 -1.12 8.62
CA PHE A 53 -4.77 -1.85 8.77
C PHE A 53 -5.02 -2.26 10.23
N LEU A 54 -4.03 -2.90 10.87
CA LEU A 54 -4.15 -3.38 12.25
C LEU A 54 -4.21 -2.21 13.25
N GLN A 55 -3.48 -1.13 13.03
CA GLN A 55 -3.52 0.07 13.87
C GLN A 55 -4.91 0.72 13.83
N LEU A 56 -5.50 0.87 12.65
CA LEU A 56 -6.84 1.45 12.49
C LEU A 56 -7.93 0.52 13.06
N LEU A 57 -7.75 -0.79 12.92
CA LEU A 57 -8.66 -1.78 13.49
C LEU A 57 -8.63 -1.73 15.04
N ASP A 58 -7.44 -1.65 15.63
CA ASP A 58 -7.25 -1.49 17.08
C ASP A 58 -7.82 -0.16 17.60
N ALA A 59 -7.60 0.95 16.86
CA ALA A 59 -8.19 2.25 17.18
C ALA A 59 -9.73 2.19 17.16
N THR A 60 -10.32 1.49 16.17
CA THR A 60 -11.77 1.29 16.09
C THR A 60 -12.30 0.44 17.24
N ALA A 61 -11.58 -0.63 17.63
CA ALA A 61 -11.95 -1.47 18.76
C ALA A 61 -11.96 -0.69 20.08
N LYS A 62 -11.03 0.25 20.25
CA LYS A 62 -10.85 1.07 21.47
C LYS A 62 -11.72 2.33 21.50
N ALA A 63 -12.31 2.74 20.37
CA ALA A 63 -13.15 3.93 20.29
C ALA A 63 -14.37 3.80 21.23
N ASP A 64 -14.76 4.89 21.87
CA ASP A 64 -16.03 4.99 22.58
C ASP A 64 -17.21 5.03 21.60
N ASP A 65 -18.44 4.92 22.10
CA ASP A 65 -19.62 4.84 21.22
C ASP A 65 -19.80 6.10 20.35
N ALA A 66 -19.37 7.27 20.85
CA ALA A 66 -19.43 8.53 20.11
C ALA A 66 -18.41 8.59 18.97
N GLY A 67 -17.20 8.06 19.18
CA GLY A 67 -16.11 8.02 18.20
C GLY A 67 -16.13 6.81 17.28
N PHE A 68 -16.88 5.75 17.63
CA PHE A 68 -16.82 4.46 16.94
C PHE A 68 -17.04 4.56 15.43
N LEU A 69 -18.09 5.26 15.00
CA LEU A 69 -18.41 5.37 13.57
C LEU A 69 -17.30 6.10 12.79
N ALA A 70 -16.69 7.13 13.37
CA ALA A 70 -15.60 7.86 12.73
C ALA A 70 -14.32 7.00 12.60
N ALA A 71 -13.99 6.23 13.64
CA ALA A 71 -12.86 5.30 13.59
C ALA A 71 -13.10 4.16 12.58
N TYR A 72 -14.32 3.62 12.57
CA TYR A 72 -14.75 2.60 11.61
C TYR A 72 -14.64 3.10 10.16
N ASP A 73 -15.04 4.34 9.89
CA ASP A 73 -14.92 4.96 8.57
C ASP A 73 -13.45 5.09 8.12
N ALA A 74 -12.56 5.50 9.03
CA ALA A 74 -11.13 5.57 8.74
C ALA A 74 -10.53 4.20 8.41
N TRP A 75 -10.88 3.17 9.18
CA TRP A 75 -10.48 1.78 8.88
C TRP A 75 -11.02 1.30 7.52
N MET A 76 -12.29 1.58 7.22
CA MET A 76 -12.88 1.22 5.92
C MET A 76 -12.22 1.94 4.74
N ASP A 77 -11.92 3.24 4.88
CA ASP A 77 -11.26 4.03 3.84
C ASP A 77 -9.87 3.47 3.52
N HIS A 78 -9.07 3.19 4.56
CA HIS A 78 -7.79 2.52 4.41
C HIS A 78 -7.93 1.16 3.72
N THR A 79 -8.85 0.32 4.20
CA THR A 79 -9.05 -1.04 3.67
C THR A 79 -9.44 -1.02 2.19
N ARG A 80 -10.26 -0.05 1.76
CA ARG A 80 -10.58 0.14 0.34
C ARG A 80 -9.35 0.50 -0.49
N HIS A 81 -8.51 1.40 0.01
CA HIS A 81 -7.29 1.82 -0.70
C HIS A 81 -6.29 0.66 -0.79
N HIS A 82 -6.07 -0.04 0.32
CA HIS A 82 -5.24 -1.25 0.41
C HIS A 82 -5.67 -2.29 -0.63
N PHE A 83 -6.93 -2.74 -0.61
CA PHE A 83 -7.39 -3.76 -1.54
C PHE A 83 -7.33 -3.30 -3.01
N ALA A 84 -7.70 -2.05 -3.29
CA ALA A 84 -7.60 -1.51 -4.64
C ALA A 84 -6.16 -1.46 -5.14
N GLN A 85 -5.20 -1.22 -4.25
CA GLN A 85 -3.78 -1.19 -4.59
C GLN A 85 -3.27 -2.59 -4.95
N GLU A 86 -3.57 -3.59 -4.15
CA GLU A 86 -3.20 -4.99 -4.41
C GLU A 86 -3.87 -5.53 -5.68
N GLU A 87 -5.14 -5.21 -5.90
CA GLU A 87 -5.85 -5.58 -7.12
C GLU A 87 -5.21 -5.01 -8.39
N GLN A 88 -4.74 -3.77 -8.34
CA GLN A 88 -3.98 -3.16 -9.43
C GLN A 88 -2.66 -3.89 -9.68
N TRP A 89 -1.94 -4.28 -8.62
CA TRP A 89 -0.71 -5.05 -8.76
C TRP A 89 -0.96 -6.44 -9.33
N MET A 90 -1.97 -7.14 -8.81
CA MET A 90 -2.39 -8.44 -9.31
C MET A 90 -2.73 -8.42 -10.80
N GLU A 91 -3.42 -7.38 -11.27
CA GLU A 91 -3.69 -7.20 -12.70
C GLU A 91 -2.41 -6.91 -13.48
N ALA A 92 -1.60 -5.94 -13.02
CA ALA A 92 -0.36 -5.52 -13.70
C ALA A 92 0.67 -6.64 -13.83
N MET A 93 0.77 -7.53 -12.85
CA MET A 93 1.70 -8.66 -12.86
C MET A 93 1.10 -9.97 -13.40
N GLY A 94 -0.11 -9.93 -13.95
CA GLY A 94 -0.80 -11.09 -14.51
C GLY A 94 -1.02 -12.22 -13.50
N PHE A 95 -1.31 -11.89 -12.24
CA PHE A 95 -1.48 -12.88 -11.17
C PHE A 95 -2.68 -13.78 -11.45
N GLY A 96 -2.43 -15.10 -11.56
CA GLY A 96 -3.45 -16.07 -11.94
C GLY A 96 -4.65 -16.11 -10.98
N PRO A 97 -4.44 -16.23 -9.65
CA PRO A 97 -5.51 -16.30 -8.66
C PRO A 97 -6.25 -14.98 -8.36
N ARG A 98 -6.01 -13.89 -9.12
CA ARG A 98 -6.51 -12.54 -8.80
C ARG A 98 -8.02 -12.44 -8.59
N TYR A 99 -8.82 -13.22 -9.32
CA TYR A 99 -10.28 -13.18 -9.19
C TYR A 99 -10.78 -13.77 -7.87
N CYS A 100 -10.14 -14.82 -7.38
CA CYS A 100 -10.48 -15.39 -6.07
C CYS A 100 -10.07 -14.43 -4.95
N HIS A 101 -8.88 -13.82 -5.08
CA HIS A 101 -8.37 -12.85 -4.13
C HIS A 101 -9.26 -11.60 -4.02
N ALA A 102 -9.52 -10.91 -5.16
CA ALA A 102 -10.42 -9.77 -5.21
C ALA A 102 -11.85 -10.11 -4.76
N GLY A 103 -12.28 -11.36 -4.96
CA GLY A 103 -13.57 -11.85 -4.46
C GLY A 103 -13.69 -11.81 -2.93
N GLU A 104 -12.63 -12.18 -2.20
CA GLU A 104 -12.59 -12.10 -0.74
C GLU A 104 -12.61 -10.63 -0.27
N HIS A 105 -11.83 -9.76 -0.92
CA HIS A 105 -11.85 -8.30 -0.66
C HIS A 105 -13.26 -7.71 -0.78
N GLN A 106 -13.93 -8.01 -1.90
CA GLN A 106 -15.28 -7.52 -2.17
C GLN A 106 -16.29 -8.01 -1.13
N GLN A 107 -16.18 -9.26 -0.68
CA GLN A 107 -17.07 -9.81 0.35
C GLN A 107 -16.87 -9.12 1.69
N VAL A 108 -15.62 -8.91 2.13
CA VAL A 108 -15.32 -8.20 3.38
C VAL A 108 -15.84 -6.77 3.33
N LEU A 109 -15.58 -6.03 2.25
CA LEU A 109 -16.06 -4.67 2.10
C LEU A 109 -17.59 -4.60 2.07
N ALA A 110 -18.27 -5.56 1.43
CA ALA A 110 -19.73 -5.61 1.39
C ALA A 110 -20.34 -5.84 2.79
N VAL A 111 -19.79 -6.79 3.56
CA VAL A 111 -20.22 -7.05 4.94
C VAL A 111 -19.95 -5.83 5.82
N ALA A 112 -18.75 -5.25 5.71
CA ALA A 112 -18.37 -4.06 6.46
C ALA A 112 -19.27 -2.87 6.17
N GLN A 113 -19.63 -2.65 4.89
CA GLN A 113 -20.55 -1.58 4.51
C GLN A 113 -21.96 -1.82 5.09
N ALA A 114 -22.48 -3.04 5.00
CA ALA A 114 -23.80 -3.37 5.54
C ALA A 114 -23.87 -3.18 7.07
N VAL A 115 -22.79 -3.48 7.79
CA VAL A 115 -22.70 -3.23 9.24
C VAL A 115 -22.58 -1.74 9.53
N ARG A 116 -21.75 -1.01 8.77
CA ARG A 116 -21.61 0.45 8.88
C ARG A 116 -22.95 1.16 8.76
N ASP A 117 -23.77 0.78 7.78
CA ASP A 117 -25.07 1.40 7.52
C ASP A 117 -26.02 1.23 8.72
N LYS A 118 -25.97 0.08 9.41
CA LYS A 118 -26.73 -0.15 10.65
C LYS A 118 -26.19 0.64 11.84
N VAL A 119 -24.88 0.79 11.95
CA VAL A 119 -24.27 1.64 12.97
C VAL A 119 -24.71 3.10 12.78
N ALA A 120 -24.62 3.61 11.54
CA ALA A 120 -24.95 4.98 11.21
C ALA A 120 -26.46 5.30 11.27
N GLY A 121 -27.31 4.37 10.79
CA GLY A 121 -28.75 4.58 10.68
C GLY A 121 -29.53 4.19 11.94
N GLU A 122 -29.09 3.16 12.65
CA GLU A 122 -29.85 2.54 13.74
C GLU A 122 -29.09 2.57 15.08
N GLY A 123 -27.86 3.10 15.12
CA GLY A 123 -27.05 3.16 16.34
C GLY A 123 -26.58 1.79 16.84
N MET A 124 -26.52 0.77 15.96
CA MET A 124 -26.13 -0.60 16.33
C MET A 124 -24.61 -0.77 16.54
N VAL A 125 -24.01 0.03 17.43
CA VAL A 125 -22.57 0.02 17.72
C VAL A 125 -22.07 -1.37 18.13
N ASP A 126 -22.84 -2.11 18.92
CA ASP A 126 -22.50 -3.49 19.33
C ASP A 126 -22.31 -4.44 18.14
N LEU A 127 -23.09 -4.25 17.06
CA LEU A 127 -22.92 -5.03 15.83
C LEU A 127 -21.60 -4.68 15.14
N GLY A 128 -21.28 -3.38 15.08
CA GLY A 128 -19.99 -2.89 14.59
C GLY A 128 -18.83 -3.50 15.37
N ARG A 129 -18.87 -3.44 16.71
CA ARG A 129 -17.81 -4.00 17.58
C ARG A 129 -17.62 -5.50 17.38
N ARG A 130 -18.70 -6.26 17.16
CA ARG A 130 -18.61 -7.69 16.84
C ARG A 130 -17.84 -7.92 15.55
N LEU A 131 -18.18 -7.22 14.47
CA LEU A 131 -17.44 -7.35 13.21
C LEU A 131 -15.96 -6.99 13.40
N ILE A 132 -15.67 -5.87 14.07
CA ILE A 132 -14.30 -5.43 14.37
C ILE A 132 -13.52 -6.48 15.16
N GLY A 133 -14.17 -7.21 16.07
CA GLY A 133 -13.54 -8.31 16.82
C GLY A 133 -13.21 -9.56 16.01
N GLU A 134 -13.90 -9.82 14.90
CA GLU A 134 -13.66 -11.00 14.05
C GLU A 134 -12.59 -10.74 12.98
N LEU A 135 -12.42 -9.50 12.55
CA LEU A 135 -11.49 -9.11 11.48
C LEU A 135 -10.02 -9.49 11.71
N PRO A 136 -9.45 -9.49 12.93
CA PRO A 136 -8.07 -9.94 13.14
C PRO A 136 -7.87 -11.41 12.72
N GLY A 137 -8.86 -12.28 12.99
CA GLY A 137 -8.78 -13.69 12.63
C GLY A 137 -8.88 -13.92 11.12
N TRP A 138 -9.74 -13.14 10.44
CA TRP A 138 -9.80 -13.16 8.97
C TRP A 138 -8.50 -12.63 8.35
N PHE A 139 -8.00 -11.50 8.85
CA PHE A 139 -6.79 -10.84 8.32
C PHE A 139 -5.56 -11.74 8.45
N ASP A 140 -5.37 -12.39 9.60
CA ASP A 140 -4.27 -13.36 9.82
C ASP A 140 -4.27 -14.46 8.75
N GLN A 141 -5.44 -15.05 8.47
CA GLN A 141 -5.59 -16.11 7.48
C GLN A 141 -5.36 -15.59 6.06
N HIS A 142 -5.87 -14.40 5.76
CA HIS A 142 -5.76 -13.77 4.45
C HIS A 142 -4.29 -13.49 4.09
N VAL A 143 -3.57 -12.83 5.00
CA VAL A 143 -2.15 -12.50 4.85
C VAL A 143 -1.29 -13.76 4.66
N LYS A 144 -1.51 -14.78 5.50
CA LYS A 144 -0.76 -16.05 5.47
C LYS A 144 -1.10 -16.96 4.28
N SER A 145 -2.10 -16.62 3.48
CA SER A 145 -2.50 -17.41 2.31
C SER A 145 -2.43 -16.58 1.03
N MET A 146 -3.41 -15.71 0.78
CA MET A 146 -3.57 -15.01 -0.48
C MET A 146 -2.49 -13.94 -0.70
N ASP A 147 -2.20 -13.13 0.32
CA ASP A 147 -1.17 -12.07 0.21
C ASP A 147 0.22 -12.67 0.10
N THR A 148 0.50 -13.74 0.86
CA THR A 148 1.76 -14.49 0.74
C THR A 148 1.96 -14.96 -0.70
N MET A 149 0.95 -15.58 -1.32
CA MET A 149 1.04 -16.02 -2.72
C MET A 149 1.24 -14.84 -3.70
N MET A 150 0.60 -13.70 -3.45
CA MET A 150 0.77 -12.49 -4.26
C MET A 150 2.20 -11.95 -4.17
N VAL A 151 2.72 -11.78 -2.95
CA VAL A 151 4.07 -11.25 -2.70
C VAL A 151 5.17 -12.20 -3.21
N GLU A 152 4.98 -13.51 -3.08
CA GLU A 152 5.90 -14.50 -3.66
C GLU A 152 5.93 -14.40 -5.19
N HIS A 153 4.77 -14.27 -5.85
CA HIS A 153 4.69 -14.07 -7.30
C HIS A 153 5.36 -12.75 -7.71
N MET A 154 5.13 -11.67 -6.97
CA MET A 154 5.77 -10.37 -7.21
C MET A 154 7.30 -10.48 -7.20
N LYS A 155 7.86 -11.13 -6.18
CA LYS A 155 9.31 -11.37 -6.05
C LYS A 155 9.86 -12.24 -7.18
N ALA A 156 9.14 -13.30 -7.56
CA ALA A 156 9.56 -14.22 -8.61
C ALA A 156 9.62 -13.58 -10.01
N ASN A 157 8.81 -12.55 -10.26
CA ASN A 157 8.72 -11.89 -11.57
C ASN A 157 9.50 -10.56 -11.63
N GLY A 158 10.25 -10.21 -10.57
CA GLY A 158 11.04 -8.98 -10.53
C GLY A 158 10.20 -7.70 -10.54
N PHE A 159 8.93 -7.80 -10.12
CA PHE A 159 8.03 -6.66 -10.02
C PHE A 159 8.40 -5.88 -8.74
N THR A 160 9.04 -4.73 -8.89
CA THR A 160 9.38 -3.84 -7.77
C THR A 160 8.49 -2.62 -7.83
N LEU A 161 7.70 -2.39 -6.78
CA LEU A 161 6.58 -1.44 -6.76
C LEU A 161 6.92 0.06 -6.82
N VAL A 162 8.18 0.38 -7.08
CA VAL A 162 8.66 1.71 -7.46
C VAL A 162 8.38 1.98 -8.94
N GLU A 163 8.43 0.93 -9.76
CA GLU A 163 8.24 0.95 -11.19
C GLU A 163 7.51 -0.35 -11.56
N GLY A 164 6.21 -0.26 -11.88
CA GLY A 164 5.59 -1.32 -12.67
C GLY A 164 6.47 -1.60 -13.90
N PRO A 165 6.53 -2.84 -14.43
CA PRO A 165 7.52 -3.23 -15.41
C PRO A 165 7.50 -2.24 -16.57
N ALA A 166 8.62 -1.57 -16.81
CA ALA A 166 8.84 -0.78 -17.99
C ALA A 166 8.74 -1.73 -19.19
N ASP A 167 7.63 -1.61 -19.94
CA ASP A 167 7.38 -2.21 -21.25
C ASP A 167 8.03 -3.60 -21.46
N GLN A 168 7.28 -4.67 -21.18
CA GLN A 168 7.60 -5.94 -21.83
C GLN A 168 6.95 -5.95 -23.22
N PRO A 169 7.74 -6.06 -24.31
CA PRO A 169 7.18 -6.16 -25.64
C PRO A 169 6.39 -7.46 -25.79
N ALA A 170 5.27 -7.33 -26.52
CA ALA A 170 4.27 -8.36 -26.79
C ALA A 170 4.80 -9.67 -27.38
#